data_AF-A0A1Q7H038-F1
#
_entry.id   AF-A0A1Q7H038-F1
#
_cell.length_a   1.000
_cell.length_b   1.000
_cell.length_c   1.000
_cell.angle_alpha   90.00
_cell.angle_beta   90.00
_cell.angle_gamma   90.00
#
_symmetry.space_group_name_H-M   'P 1'
#
loop_
_entity.id
_entity.type
_entity.pdbx_description
1 polymer ?
#
loop_
_entity_poly.entity_id
_entity_poly.type
_entity_poly.pdbx_seq_one_letter_code
_entity_poly.pdbx_strand_id
1 'polypeptide(L)' 'MADAVSVGELRADTDVQALARMIEVTLGGSYLAWTLYREGSAAARLRDDLEATLRPYLVRAVKRTG' A
#
# COMPACT_ATOMS: atom_id res chain seq x y z
N MET A 1 -3.25 12.25 0.93
CA MET A 1 -3.59 11.06 1.72
C MET A 1 -4.99 11.10 2.32
N ALA A 2 -5.54 12.28 2.65
CA ALA A 2 -6.91 12.41 3.16
C ALA A 2 -8.03 11.89 2.22
N ASP A 3 -7.81 11.89 0.89
CA ASP A 3 -8.82 11.43 -0.08
C ASP A 3 -9.11 9.92 -0.07
N ALA A 4 -8.15 9.07 0.30
CA ALA A 4 -8.34 7.61 0.29
C ALA A 4 -9.29 7.12 1.41
N VAL A 5 -9.47 7.93 2.46
CA VAL A 5 -10.50 7.70 3.48
C VAL A 5 -11.90 8.00 2.94
N SER A 6 -12.02 8.94 1.98
CA SER A 6 -13.30 9.43 1.48
C SER A 6 -14.04 8.43 0.58
N VAL A 7 -13.34 7.43 0.01
CA VAL A 7 -13.92 6.42 -0.89
C VAL A 7 -14.38 5.15 -0.13
N GLY A 8 -14.13 5.06 1.18
CA GLY A 8 -14.53 3.89 1.98
C GLY A 8 -13.73 2.61 1.69
N GLU A 9 -12.55 2.74 1.07
CA GLU A 9 -11.68 1.62 0.73
C GLU A 9 -10.84 1.14 1.91
N LEU A 10 -10.66 1.97 2.94
CA LEU A 10 -9.97 1.64 4.18
C LEU A 10 -10.94 1.25 5.29
N ARG A 11 -10.56 0.29 6.13
CA ARG A 11 -11.32 -0.08 7.32
C ARG A 11 -11.54 1.13 8.22
N ALA A 12 -12.72 1.23 8.83
CA ALA A 12 -13.11 2.38 9.64
C ALA A 12 -12.23 2.62 10.87
N ASP A 13 -11.55 1.59 11.39
CA ASP A 13 -10.63 1.64 12.53
C ASP A 13 -9.18 1.93 12.12
N THR A 14 -8.92 2.23 10.85
CA THR A 14 -7.56 2.50 10.36
C THR A 14 -7.03 3.82 10.92
N ASP A 15 -5.92 3.77 11.66
CA ASP A 15 -5.12 4.97 11.93
C ASP A 15 -4.40 5.40 10.64
N VAL A 16 -4.99 6.40 9.98
CA VAL A 16 -4.53 6.93 8.69
C VAL A 16 -3.13 7.56 8.79
N GLN A 17 -2.77 8.14 9.94
CA GLN A 17 -1.47 8.76 10.12
C GLN A 17 -0.39 7.71 10.32
N ALA A 18 -0.69 6.63 11.06
CA ALA A 18 0.20 5.49 11.14
C ALA A 18 0.38 4.81 9.76
N LEU A 19 -0.72 4.63 9.02
CA LEU A 19 -0.68 4.05 7.68
C LEU A 19 0.16 4.89 6.70
N ALA A 20 0.01 6.21 6.73
CA ALA A 20 0.83 7.14 5.94
C ALA A 20 2.33 6.91 6.16
N ARG A 21 2.76 6.84 7.42
CA ARG A 21 4.17 6.58 7.78
C ARG A 21 4.64 5.21 7.30
N MET A 22 3.79 4.19 7.41
CA MET A 22 4.11 2.84 6.92
C MET A 22 4.29 2.83 5.39
N ILE A 23 3.45 3.54 4.64
CA ILE A 23 3.59 3.68 3.19
C ILE A 23 4.94 4.31 2.83
N GLU A 24 5.33 5.39 3.50
CA GLU A 24 6.62 6.06 3.25
C GLU A 24 7.81 5.13 3.52
N VAL A 25 7.78 4.41 4.65
CA VAL A 25 8.83 3.43 5.01
C VAL A 25 8.88 2.29 4.00
N THR A 26 7.73 1.75 3.57
CA THR A 26 7.66 0.69 2.56
C THR A 26 8.26 1.17 1.24
N LEU A 27 7.85 2.33 0.72
CA LEU A 27 8.35 2.82 -0.57
C LEU A 27 9.87 3.05 -0.55
N GLY A 28 10.39 3.64 0.54
CA GLY A 28 11.83 3.82 0.72
C GLY A 28 12.58 2.49 0.82
N GLY A 29 12.07 1.55 1.62
CA GLY A 29 12.65 0.22 1.79
C GLY A 29 12.63 -0.62 0.51
N SER A 30 11.52 -0.61 -0.23
CA SER A 30 11.37 -1.31 -1.51
C SER A 30 12.32 -0.76 -2.58
N TYR A 31 12.45 0.56 -2.66
CA TYR A 31 13.38 1.18 -3.61
C TYR A 31 14.84 0.88 -3.27
N LEU A 32 15.20 0.91 -1.98
CA LEU A 32 16.53 0.53 -1.51
C LEU A 32 16.81 -0.95 -1.81
N ALA A 33 15.88 -1.85 -1.48
CA ALA A 33 16.00 -3.27 -1.75
C ALA A 33 16.17 -3.55 -3.25
N TRP A 34 15.35 -2.92 -4.11
CA TRP A 34 15.52 -3.05 -5.56
C TRP A 34 16.89 -2.52 -6.03
N THR A 35 17.38 -1.42 -5.47
CA THR A 35 18.68 -0.87 -5.84
C THR A 35 19.83 -1.84 -5.53
N LEU A 36 19.71 -2.58 -4.42
CA LEU A 36 20.69 -3.57 -3.96
C LEU A 36 20.61 -4.88 -4.74
N TYR A 37 19.41 -5.43 -4.94
CA TYR A 37 19.24 -6.78 -5.52
C TYR A 37 18.99 -6.77 -7.03
N ARG A 38 18.47 -5.67 -7.59
CA ARG A 38 18.21 -5.47 -9.03
C ARG A 38 17.31 -6.52 -9.69
N GLU A 39 16.45 -7.16 -8.90
CA GLU A 39 15.50 -8.16 -9.38
C GLU A 39 14.24 -7.48 -9.93
N GLY A 40 13.91 -7.78 -11.19
CA GLY A 40 12.75 -7.20 -11.86
C GLY A 40 12.81 -5.67 -11.99
N SER A 41 11.65 -5.05 -12.24
CA SER A 41 11.55 -3.59 -12.32
C SER A 41 11.30 -2.98 -10.94
N ALA A 42 11.87 -1.80 -10.69
CA ALA A 42 11.61 -1.04 -9.45
C ALA A 42 10.10 -0.83 -9.25
N ALA A 43 9.40 -0.45 -10.32
CA ALA A 43 7.97 -0.18 -10.29
C ALA A 43 7.14 -1.41 -9.89
N ALA A 44 7.47 -2.60 -10.40
CA ALA A 44 6.78 -3.83 -10.01
C ALA A 44 7.02 -4.11 -8.52
N ARG A 45 8.27 -4.03 -8.06
CA ARG A 45 8.60 -4.27 -6.66
C ARG A 45 7.89 -3.30 -5.70
N LEU A 46 7.91 -2.00 -6.02
CA LEU A 46 7.21 -0.98 -5.23
C LEU A 46 5.69 -1.25 -5.18
N ARG A 47 5.10 -1.68 -6.30
CA ARG A 47 3.67 -2.00 -6.37
C ARG A 47 3.33 -3.19 -5.48
N ASP A 48 4.09 -4.27 -5.58
CA ASP A 48 3.84 -5.51 -4.83
C ASP A 48 3.97 -5.28 -3.32
N ASP A 49 5.02 -4.59 -2.90
CA ASP A 49 5.27 -4.29 -1.49
C ASP A 49 4.23 -3.30 -0.93
N LEU A 50 3.80 -2.31 -1.73
CA LEU A 50 2.71 -1.40 -1.36
C LEU A 50 1.38 -2.14 -1.24
N GLU A 51 1.05 -3.03 -2.19
CA GLU A 51 -0.17 -3.85 -2.11
C GLU A 51 -0.17 -4.72 -0.85
N ALA A 52 0.96 -5.38 -0.55
CA ALA A 52 1.12 -6.18 0.65
C ALA A 52 0.95 -5.34 1.93
N THR A 53 1.50 -4.12 1.95
CA THR A 53 1.36 -3.16 3.06
C THR A 53 -0.10 -2.72 3.25
N LEU A 54 -0.83 -2.47 2.17
CA LEU A 54 -2.21 -1.98 2.22
C LEU A 54 -3.24 -3.08 2.52
N ARG A 55 -2.98 -4.32 2.10
CA ARG A 55 -3.90 -5.47 2.22
C ARG A 55 -4.62 -5.61 3.57
N PRO A 56 -3.98 -5.46 4.76
CA PRO A 56 -4.68 -5.58 6.04
C PRO A 56 -5.62 -4.42 6.37
N TYR A 57 -5.46 -3.27 5.71
CA TYR A 57 -6.25 -2.04 5.93
C TYR A 57 -7.41 -1.89 4.95
N LEU A 58 -7.39 -2.62 3.83
CA LEU A 58 -8.44 -2.53 2.84
C LEU A 58 -9.73 -3.18 3.35
N VAL A 59 -10.86 -2.51 3.16
CA VAL A 59 -12.17 -3.16 3.23
C VAL A 59 -12.21 -4.20 2.12
N ARG A 60 -12.55 -5.44 2.46
CA ARG A 60 -12.72 -6.49 1.46
C ARG A 60 -13.85 -6.03 0.54
N ALA A 61 -13.53 -5.58 -0.67
CA ALA A 61 -14.53 -5.11 -1.61
C ALA A 61 -15.62 -6.18 -1.76
N VAL A 62 -16.88 -5.80 -1.55
CA VAL A 62 -18.02 -6.57 -2.05
C VAL A 62 -17.76 -6.75 -3.54
N LYS A 63 -17.80 -8.00 -4.02
CA LYS A 63 -17.70 -8.31 -5.45
C LYS A 63 -18.57 -7.30 -6.21
N ARG A 64 -17.99 -6.50 -7.10
CA ARG A 64 -18.77 -5.86 -8.16
C ARG A 64 -19.31 -7.00 -9.02
N THR A 65 -20.50 -7.47 -8.68
CA THR A 65 -21.32 -8.31 -9.55
C THR A 65 -21.61 -7.46 -10.78
N GLY A 66 -21.06 -7.88 -11.93
CA GLY A 66 -21.53 -7.43 -13.22
C GLY A 66 -22.90 -8.02 -13.54
#